data_AF-A0A543HYB7-F1
#
_entry.id   AF-A0A543HYB7-F1
#
_cell.length_a   1.000
_cell.length_b   1.000
_cell.length_c   1.000
_cell.angle_alpha   90.00
_cell.angle_beta   90.00
_cell.angle_gamma   90.00
#
_symmetry.space_group_name_H-M   'P 1'
#
loop_
_entity.id
_entity.type
_entity.pdbx_description
1 polymer ?
#
loop_
_entity_poly.entity_id
_entity_poly.type
_entity_poly.pdbx_seq_one_letter_code
_entity_poly.pdbx_strand_id
1 'polypeptide(L)'
;MLGTGATATLAAWTDGEVATGTFGTSVFDTVSTSAGTTVGSHPTAPGASLTFAATAMSPGVSAYAWLNVNTTAATTISGSMSLTLVKATDTSGVALSTYLQYRIVQLATASTTCAAASFTGSPTWVTPANTYTNVAAALPTTTAIALASGGTAEKRLCIEVQLAPTATSDRQGQTANIQWTFTATSTS
;
A
#
# COMPACT_ATOMS: atom_id res chain seq x y z
N MET A 1 31.75 -5.62 45.64
CA MET A 1 31.53 -6.77 44.75
C MET A 1 30.26 -7.47 45.21
N LEU A 2 29.24 -7.52 44.36
CA LEU A 2 28.21 -8.55 44.18
C LEU A 2 27.13 -7.92 43.26
N GLY A 3 27.47 -7.74 41.99
CA GLY A 3 26.54 -7.28 40.95
C GLY A 3 25.87 -8.49 40.31
N THR A 4 24.60 -8.72 40.62
CA THR A 4 23.73 -9.70 39.96
C THR A 4 23.10 -9.06 38.74
N GLY A 5 23.24 -9.71 37.58
CA GLY A 5 22.83 -9.19 36.29
C GLY A 5 21.33 -9.28 35.98
N ALA A 6 20.97 -8.68 34.84
CA ALA A 6 19.78 -9.01 34.07
C ALA A 6 20.08 -8.71 32.60
N THR A 7 20.31 -9.75 31.80
CA THR A 7 20.20 -9.69 30.35
C THR A 7 18.71 -9.59 30.02
N ALA A 8 18.23 -8.41 29.67
CA ALA A 8 16.88 -8.26 29.15
C ALA A 8 16.88 -8.72 27.68
N THR A 9 16.38 -9.92 27.44
CA THR A 9 15.97 -10.38 26.12
C THR A 9 14.85 -9.47 25.65
N LEU A 10 15.10 -8.61 24.65
CA LEU A 10 14.07 -7.81 24.02
C LEU A 10 13.16 -8.76 23.22
N ALA A 11 12.10 -9.26 23.86
CA ALA A 11 10.99 -9.88 23.15
C ALA A 11 10.32 -8.78 22.32
N ALA A 12 10.30 -8.94 21.00
CA ALA A 12 9.44 -8.15 20.13
C ALA A 12 8.00 -8.64 20.34
N TRP A 13 7.16 -7.81 20.95
CA TRP A 13 5.75 -8.12 21.16
C TRP A 13 4.98 -7.90 19.86
N THR A 14 4.55 -9.00 19.24
CA THR A 14 3.52 -9.00 18.20
C THR A 14 2.17 -9.04 18.92
N ASP A 15 1.38 -7.99 18.82
CA ASP A 15 0.10 -7.90 19.52
C ASP A 15 -1.05 -8.59 18.77
N GLY A 16 -1.93 -9.22 19.55
CA GLY A 16 -3.27 -9.69 19.19
C GLY A 16 -4.14 -9.55 20.44
N GLU A 17 -5.16 -8.70 20.38
CA GLU A 17 -5.87 -8.21 21.57
C GLU A 17 -6.97 -9.13 22.15
N VAL A 18 -7.04 -9.17 23.50
CA VAL A 18 -8.25 -8.84 24.30
C VAL A 18 -7.81 -8.10 25.59
N ALA A 19 -8.45 -6.95 25.90
CA ALA A 19 -8.18 -5.96 26.97
C ALA A 19 -8.25 -6.49 28.44
N THR A 20 -7.70 -5.88 29.51
CA THR A 20 -7.60 -4.44 29.90
C THR A 20 -6.57 -4.20 31.04
N GLY A 21 -5.91 -3.02 31.07
CA GLY A 21 -5.18 -2.44 32.21
C GLY A 21 -4.57 -1.07 31.87
N THR A 22 -4.81 -0.01 32.66
CA THR A 22 -4.46 1.38 32.28
C THR A 22 -3.05 1.79 32.74
N PHE A 23 -2.11 1.80 31.80
CA PHE A 23 -0.88 2.59 31.79
C PHE A 23 -0.75 3.14 30.36
N GLY A 24 -0.63 4.46 30.18
CA GLY A 24 -0.76 5.09 28.87
C GLY A 24 0.47 4.85 27.98
N THR A 25 0.35 3.95 27.01
CA THR A 25 1.27 3.80 25.88
C THR A 25 0.80 4.68 24.71
N SER A 26 1.74 5.13 23.88
CA SER A 26 1.46 5.97 22.73
C SER A 26 0.47 5.31 21.76
N VAL A 27 -0.47 6.08 21.21
CA VAL A 27 -1.51 5.58 20.29
C VAL A 27 -1.03 5.79 18.85
N PHE A 28 -1.18 4.77 18.00
CA PHE A 28 -0.92 4.85 16.57
C PHE A 28 -2.01 4.10 15.80
N ASP A 29 -2.80 4.83 15.01
CA ASP A 29 -3.88 4.27 14.20
C ASP A 29 -3.94 4.99 12.84
N THR A 30 -4.27 4.26 11.79
CA THR A 30 -4.34 4.76 10.41
C THR A 30 -5.71 4.50 9.80
N VAL A 31 -6.21 5.51 9.11
CA VAL A 31 -7.41 5.42 8.27
C VAL A 31 -7.02 5.60 6.81
N SER A 32 -7.79 5.00 5.92
CA SER A 32 -7.59 5.17 4.48
C SER A 32 -8.89 5.41 3.74
N THR A 33 -8.76 6.00 2.54
CA THR A 33 -9.86 6.19 1.58
C THR A 33 -9.40 5.95 0.16
N SER A 34 -10.32 5.46 -0.66
CA SER A 34 -10.17 5.29 -2.09
C SER A 34 -11.43 5.77 -2.81
N ALA A 35 -11.41 5.78 -4.14
CA ALA A 35 -12.55 6.22 -4.93
C ALA A 35 -13.83 5.41 -4.59
N GLY A 36 -14.85 6.10 -4.09
CA GLY A 36 -16.16 5.52 -3.77
C GLY A 36 -16.29 4.90 -2.37
N THR A 37 -15.28 5.00 -1.51
CA THR A 37 -15.35 4.49 -0.12
C THR A 37 -15.41 5.63 0.90
N THR A 38 -15.99 5.35 2.08
CA THR A 38 -15.93 6.24 3.25
C THR A 38 -14.59 6.09 3.97
N VAL A 39 -14.17 7.13 4.70
CA VAL A 39 -12.98 7.06 5.58
C VAL A 39 -13.19 6.00 6.65
N GLY A 40 -12.21 5.11 6.82
CA GLY A 40 -12.26 4.07 7.85
C GLY A 40 -10.91 3.43 8.15
N SER A 41 -10.85 2.76 9.31
CA SER A 41 -9.74 1.85 9.64
C SER A 41 -10.01 0.49 8.99
N HIS A 42 -8.95 -0.16 8.51
CA HIS A 42 -9.02 -1.38 7.71
C HIS A 42 -8.05 -2.45 8.24
N PRO A 43 -8.24 -2.96 9.47
CA PRO A 43 -7.29 -3.83 10.15
C PRO A 43 -7.25 -5.26 9.60
N THR A 44 -8.28 -5.67 8.84
CA THR A 44 -8.41 -7.02 8.28
C THR A 44 -8.77 -7.00 6.79
N ALA A 45 -8.34 -8.03 6.07
CA ALA A 45 -8.67 -8.18 4.66
C ALA A 45 -10.20 -8.29 4.44
N PRO A 46 -10.74 -7.69 3.35
CA PRO A 46 -10.00 -7.13 2.21
C PRO A 46 -9.52 -5.68 2.39
N GLY A 47 -9.82 -5.01 3.50
CA GLY A 47 -9.42 -3.62 3.77
C GLY A 47 -10.04 -2.59 2.80
N ALA A 48 -9.38 -1.44 2.61
CA ALA A 48 -9.81 -0.41 1.65
C ALA A 48 -9.71 -0.95 0.21
N SER A 49 -10.81 -0.89 -0.55
CA SER A 49 -10.86 -1.41 -1.92
C SER A 49 -10.33 -0.40 -2.93
N LEU A 50 -9.33 -0.77 -3.72
CA LEU A 50 -8.86 0.07 -4.84
C LEU A 50 -9.64 -0.29 -6.11
N THR A 51 -10.51 0.63 -6.52
CA THR A 51 -11.29 0.44 -7.75
C THR A 51 -10.54 1.03 -8.94
N PHE A 52 -10.19 0.19 -9.90
CA PHE A 52 -9.64 0.60 -11.19
C PHE A 52 -10.75 0.55 -12.23
N ALA A 53 -10.96 1.64 -12.97
CA ALA A 53 -11.85 1.66 -14.13
C ALA A 53 -11.19 1.00 -15.34
N ALA A 54 -10.92 -0.31 -15.26
CA ALA A 54 -10.08 -1.07 -16.19
C ALA A 54 -10.84 -2.24 -16.84
N THR A 55 -12.04 -2.00 -17.37
CA THR A 55 -12.92 -3.06 -17.90
C THR A 55 -12.44 -3.68 -19.22
N ALA A 56 -11.55 -3.02 -19.96
CA ALA A 56 -10.99 -3.53 -21.22
C ALA A 56 -9.60 -2.92 -21.50
N MET A 57 -8.56 -3.41 -20.82
CA MET A 57 -7.19 -2.99 -21.09
C MET A 57 -6.65 -3.70 -22.34
N SER A 58 -6.03 -2.95 -23.25
CA SER A 58 -5.21 -3.51 -24.34
C SER A 58 -3.72 -3.43 -23.98
N PRO A 59 -2.84 -4.19 -24.65
CA PRO A 59 -1.41 -4.16 -24.36
C PRO A 59 -0.84 -2.74 -24.43
N GLY A 60 -0.09 -2.35 -23.41
CA GLY A 60 0.46 -1.01 -23.24
C GLY A 60 -0.49 0.01 -22.60
N VAL A 61 -1.77 -0.30 -22.43
CA VAL A 61 -2.73 0.59 -21.74
C VAL A 61 -2.50 0.52 -20.23
N SER A 62 -2.52 1.69 -19.62
CA SER A 62 -2.42 1.89 -18.17
C SER A 62 -3.76 2.29 -17.58
N ALA A 63 -4.05 1.78 -16.39
CA ALA A 63 -5.13 2.19 -15.52
C ALA A 63 -4.54 2.78 -14.23
N TYR A 64 -5.24 3.75 -13.66
CA TYR A 64 -4.78 4.50 -12.50
C TYR A 64 -5.82 4.43 -11.38
N ALA A 65 -5.34 4.25 -10.15
CA ALA A 65 -6.14 4.38 -8.95
C ALA A 65 -5.33 5.06 -7.85
N TRP A 66 -6.01 5.60 -6.85
CA TRP A 66 -5.36 6.29 -5.74
C TRP A 66 -5.82 5.73 -4.40
N LEU A 67 -4.90 5.77 -3.44
CA LEU A 67 -5.14 5.47 -2.03
C LEU A 67 -4.69 6.67 -1.20
N ASN A 68 -5.61 7.26 -0.44
CA ASN A 68 -5.27 8.22 0.59
C ASN A 68 -5.13 7.48 1.92
N VAL A 69 -4.07 7.77 2.66
CA VAL A 69 -3.79 7.21 3.99
C VAL A 69 -3.48 8.35 4.94
N ASN A 70 -4.10 8.37 6.10
CA ASN A 70 -3.82 9.34 7.15
C ASN A 70 -3.76 8.63 8.50
N THR A 71 -3.07 9.22 9.47
CA THR A 71 -3.22 8.79 10.87
C THR A 71 -4.51 9.37 11.46
N THR A 72 -4.96 8.84 12.59
CA THR A 72 -6.10 9.41 13.31
C THR A 72 -5.67 10.62 14.16
N ALA A 73 -6.62 11.48 14.53
CA ALA A 73 -6.38 12.57 15.47
C ALA A 73 -5.89 12.09 16.85
N ALA A 74 -6.22 10.84 17.23
CA ALA A 74 -5.77 10.21 18.47
C ALA A 74 -4.32 9.71 18.41
N THR A 75 -3.73 9.63 17.21
CA THR A 75 -2.36 9.14 17.05
C THR A 75 -1.36 10.13 17.63
N THR A 76 -0.57 9.74 18.63
CA THR A 76 0.35 10.63 19.35
C THR A 76 1.81 10.51 18.90
N ILE A 77 2.14 9.46 18.14
CA ILE A 77 3.48 9.14 17.63
C ILE A 77 3.48 9.07 16.12
N SER A 78 4.60 9.42 15.51
CA SER A 78 4.80 9.23 14.08
C SER A 78 5.02 7.75 13.77
N GLY A 79 4.95 7.42 12.49
CA GLY A 79 5.27 6.09 12.00
C GLY A 79 5.72 6.11 10.55
N SER A 80 5.77 4.93 9.96
CA SER A 80 5.99 4.76 8.54
C SER A 80 5.08 3.67 8.00
N MET A 81 4.81 3.74 6.70
CA MET A 81 4.03 2.73 5.99
C MET A 81 4.80 2.24 4.78
N SER A 82 4.79 0.92 4.58
CA SER A 82 5.43 0.28 3.44
C SER A 82 4.46 -0.67 2.74
N LEU A 83 4.58 -0.79 1.43
CA LEU A 83 3.96 -1.89 0.70
C LEU A 83 4.65 -3.19 1.12
N THR A 84 3.89 -4.17 1.60
CA THR A 84 4.39 -5.44 2.15
C THR A 84 3.89 -6.67 1.41
N LEU A 85 2.79 -6.53 0.66
CA LEU A 85 2.29 -7.60 -0.20
C LEU A 85 1.60 -7.04 -1.43
N VAL A 86 1.83 -7.69 -2.58
CA VAL A 86 0.98 -7.61 -3.76
C VAL A 86 0.59 -9.03 -4.11
N LYS A 87 -0.72 -9.30 -4.18
CA LYS A 87 -1.26 -10.62 -4.51
C LYS A 87 -2.20 -10.50 -5.68
N ALA A 88 -1.86 -11.14 -6.80
CA ALA A 88 -2.77 -11.31 -7.92
C ALA A 88 -3.49 -12.67 -7.84
N THR A 89 -4.77 -12.67 -8.20
CA THR A 89 -5.58 -13.88 -8.36
C THR A 89 -6.23 -13.83 -9.74
N ASP A 90 -5.84 -14.72 -10.64
CA ASP A 90 -6.52 -14.88 -11.92
C ASP A 90 -7.91 -15.46 -11.67
N THR A 91 -8.93 -14.86 -12.29
CA THR A 91 -10.34 -15.27 -12.13
C THR A 91 -10.90 -15.94 -13.38
N SER A 92 -10.10 -16.05 -14.43
CA SER A 92 -10.39 -16.75 -15.68
C SER A 92 -9.38 -17.87 -15.93
N GLY A 93 -9.63 -18.70 -16.95
CA GLY A 93 -8.86 -19.93 -17.20
C GLY A 93 -7.41 -19.73 -17.66
N VAL A 94 -7.02 -18.50 -18.02
CA VAL A 94 -5.68 -18.16 -18.51
C VAL A 94 -5.09 -17.03 -17.68
N ALA A 95 -3.85 -17.21 -17.21
CA ALA A 95 -3.20 -16.29 -16.27
C ALA A 95 -2.89 -14.91 -16.91
N LEU A 96 -3.69 -13.91 -16.58
CA LEU A 96 -3.51 -12.51 -16.96
C LEU A 96 -2.51 -11.81 -16.04
N SER A 97 -2.45 -12.22 -14.76
CA SER A 97 -1.53 -11.71 -13.73
C SER A 97 -0.07 -11.67 -14.20
N THR A 98 0.36 -12.64 -15.00
CA THR A 98 1.71 -12.73 -15.58
C THR A 98 2.08 -11.58 -16.52
N TYR A 99 1.09 -10.83 -17.02
CA TYR A 99 1.29 -9.65 -17.89
C TYR A 99 0.83 -8.34 -17.24
N LEU A 100 0.26 -8.39 -16.03
CA LEU A 100 -0.07 -7.19 -15.29
C LEU A 100 1.16 -6.70 -14.54
N GLN A 101 1.45 -5.42 -14.68
CA GLN A 101 2.60 -4.79 -14.07
C GLN A 101 2.22 -3.47 -13.43
N TYR A 102 2.89 -3.09 -12.36
CA TYR A 102 2.53 -1.93 -11.56
C TYR A 102 3.73 -1.08 -11.18
N ARG A 103 3.44 0.17 -10.86
CA ARG A 103 4.38 1.09 -10.21
C ARG A 103 3.61 2.10 -9.37
N ILE A 104 4.25 2.60 -8.31
CA ILE A 104 3.58 3.42 -7.29
C ILE A 104 4.45 4.64 -6.98
N VAL A 105 3.79 5.80 -6.93
CA VAL A 105 4.38 7.07 -6.47
C VAL A 105 3.54 7.66 -5.35
N GLN A 106 4.18 8.38 -4.45
CA GLN A 106 3.52 9.26 -3.48
C GLN A 106 3.36 10.65 -4.10
N LEU A 107 2.14 11.17 -4.10
CA LEU A 107 1.83 12.52 -4.56
C LEU A 107 2.09 13.55 -3.45
N ALA A 108 2.47 14.76 -3.86
CA ALA A 108 2.76 15.85 -2.93
C ALA A 108 1.53 16.31 -2.14
N THR A 109 0.33 16.24 -2.73
CA THR A 109 -0.92 16.62 -2.07
C THR A 109 -1.97 15.53 -2.20
N ALA A 110 -2.81 15.40 -1.18
CA ALA A 110 -3.85 14.39 -1.12
C ALA A 110 -5.07 14.64 -2.04
N SER A 111 -5.08 15.78 -2.74
CA SER A 111 -6.08 16.13 -3.74
C SER A 111 -5.57 16.01 -5.18
N THR A 112 -4.27 15.77 -5.40
CA THR A 112 -3.70 15.67 -6.76
C THR A 112 -4.32 14.48 -7.50
N THR A 113 -4.76 14.70 -8.73
CA THR A 113 -5.27 13.62 -9.59
C THR A 113 -4.18 12.59 -9.86
N CYS A 114 -4.50 11.30 -9.66
CA CYS A 114 -3.61 10.21 -10.04
C CYS A 114 -3.82 9.90 -11.53
N ALA A 115 -2.81 10.16 -12.34
CA ALA A 115 -2.84 10.00 -13.80
C ALA A 115 -1.42 9.79 -14.36
N ALA A 116 -1.29 9.60 -15.67
CA ALA A 116 0.00 9.41 -16.34
C ALA A 116 1.04 10.49 -15.99
N ALA A 117 0.62 11.75 -15.88
CA ALA A 117 1.50 12.87 -15.53
C ALA A 117 2.14 12.72 -14.14
N SER A 118 1.49 11.99 -13.21
CA SER A 118 2.02 11.71 -11.87
C SER A 118 3.33 10.91 -11.86
N PHE A 119 3.65 10.22 -12.97
CA PHE A 119 4.83 9.37 -13.10
C PHE A 119 5.95 10.01 -13.94
N THR A 120 5.84 11.31 -14.24
CA THR A 120 6.82 12.06 -15.04
C THR A 120 7.58 13.07 -14.17
N GLY A 121 8.77 13.51 -14.63
CA GLY A 121 9.62 14.42 -13.89
C GLY A 121 10.37 13.74 -12.74
N SER A 122 10.18 14.22 -11.52
CA SER A 122 10.84 13.69 -10.31
C SER A 122 9.82 13.32 -9.23
N PRO A 123 8.95 12.32 -9.48
CA PRO A 123 7.97 11.92 -8.48
C PRO A 123 8.66 11.20 -7.31
N THR A 124 8.01 11.22 -6.15
CA THR A 124 8.44 10.44 -4.99
C THR A 124 8.04 8.99 -5.20
N TRP A 125 8.99 8.16 -5.63
CA TRP A 125 8.74 6.74 -5.91
C TRP A 125 8.56 5.91 -4.63
N VAL A 126 7.59 5.00 -4.65
CA VAL A 126 7.37 3.98 -3.59
C VAL A 126 7.89 2.62 -4.04
N THR A 127 7.72 2.29 -5.32
CA THR A 127 8.38 1.16 -6.00
C THR A 127 9.67 1.64 -6.69
N PRO A 128 10.56 0.75 -7.20
CA PRO A 128 11.75 1.18 -7.93
C PRO A 128 11.45 2.17 -9.06
N ALA A 129 12.26 3.22 -9.15
CA ALA A 129 12.02 4.31 -10.08
C ALA A 129 12.02 3.85 -11.54
N ASN A 130 11.11 4.40 -12.34
CA ASN A 130 11.03 4.19 -13.79
C ASN A 130 10.94 2.72 -14.23
N THR A 131 10.56 1.82 -13.32
CA THR A 131 10.51 0.37 -13.58
C THR A 131 9.12 -0.13 -13.25
N TYR A 132 8.59 -1.00 -14.11
CA TYR A 132 7.37 -1.75 -13.82
C TYR A 132 7.71 -3.06 -13.10
N THR A 133 6.94 -3.36 -12.07
CA THR A 133 7.04 -4.63 -11.33
C THR A 133 5.87 -5.51 -11.73
N ASN A 134 6.13 -6.77 -12.07
CA ASN A 134 5.07 -7.73 -12.34
C ASN A 134 4.26 -8.04 -11.07
N VAL A 135 2.92 -8.09 -11.16
CA VAL A 135 2.04 -8.30 -9.98
C VAL A 135 2.13 -9.72 -9.40
N ALA A 136 2.66 -10.68 -10.17
CA ALA A 136 2.89 -12.06 -9.75
C ALA A 136 4.35 -12.32 -9.34
N ALA A 137 5.24 -11.34 -9.46
CA ALA A 137 6.63 -11.47 -9.01
C ALA A 137 6.78 -11.26 -7.50
N ALA A 138 7.95 -11.63 -6.97
CA ALA A 138 8.32 -11.26 -5.62
C ALA A 138 8.29 -9.74 -5.44
N LEU A 139 7.94 -9.30 -4.24
CA LEU A 139 7.86 -7.88 -3.93
C LEU A 139 9.25 -7.23 -4.12
N PRO A 140 9.33 -6.10 -4.86
CA PRO A 140 10.59 -5.38 -5.03
C PRO A 140 10.96 -4.67 -3.72
N THR A 141 12.16 -4.09 -3.66
CA THR A 141 12.48 -3.12 -2.61
C THR A 141 11.53 -1.94 -2.69
N THR A 142 10.88 -1.61 -1.57
CA THR A 142 9.94 -0.49 -1.46
C THR A 142 10.50 0.60 -0.58
N THR A 143 10.12 1.84 -0.85
CA THR A 143 10.47 2.99 -0.01
C THR A 143 9.34 3.24 0.98
N ALA A 144 9.69 3.31 2.27
CA ALA A 144 8.75 3.61 3.33
C ALA A 144 8.24 5.06 3.22
N ILE A 145 6.94 5.24 3.48
CA ILE A 145 6.25 6.53 3.50
C ILE A 145 6.11 6.97 4.94
N ALA A 146 6.66 8.14 5.29
CA ALA A 146 6.53 8.68 6.64
C ALA A 146 5.08 9.10 6.94
N LEU A 147 4.58 8.72 8.10
CA LEU A 147 3.26 9.08 8.63
C LEU A 147 3.45 10.00 9.84
N ALA A 148 2.82 11.17 9.79
CA ALA A 148 2.83 12.12 10.92
C ALA A 148 1.82 11.70 11.98
N SER A 149 1.99 12.18 13.21
CA SER A 149 0.99 12.03 14.26
C SER A 149 -0.20 13.00 14.08
N GLY A 150 -1.28 12.74 14.81
CA GLY A 150 -2.43 13.63 14.94
C GLY A 150 -3.31 13.78 13.70
N GLY A 151 -3.14 12.93 12.68
CA GLY A 151 -3.96 12.97 11.45
C GLY A 151 -3.83 14.24 10.63
N THR A 152 -2.73 14.97 10.79
CA THR A 152 -2.53 16.29 10.17
C THR A 152 -1.96 16.23 8.75
N ALA A 153 -1.49 15.06 8.29
CA ALA A 153 -0.76 14.93 7.03
C ALA A 153 -1.16 13.68 6.25
N GLU A 154 -2.27 13.79 5.52
CA GLU A 154 -2.74 12.76 4.59
C GLU A 154 -1.74 12.51 3.46
N LYS A 155 -1.45 11.24 3.20
CA LYS A 155 -0.56 10.77 2.13
C LYS A 155 -1.39 10.16 1.02
N ARG A 156 -1.14 10.58 -0.22
CA ARG A 156 -1.80 10.01 -1.39
C ARG A 156 -0.84 9.22 -2.23
N LEU A 157 -1.17 7.96 -2.43
CA LEU A 157 -0.47 7.05 -3.32
C LEU A 157 -1.21 7.01 -4.64
N CYS A 158 -0.46 7.14 -5.73
CA CYS A 158 -0.95 6.93 -7.07
C CYS A 158 -0.37 5.62 -7.59
N ILE A 159 -1.25 4.69 -7.93
CA ILE A 159 -0.90 3.35 -8.40
C ILE A 159 -1.27 3.30 -9.88
N GLU A 160 -0.28 2.99 -10.69
CA GLU A 160 -0.47 2.65 -12.09
C GLU A 160 -0.38 1.14 -12.25
N VAL A 161 -1.37 0.57 -12.92
CA VAL A 161 -1.33 -0.80 -13.40
C VAL A 161 -1.36 -0.75 -14.92
N GLN A 162 -0.45 -1.46 -15.56
CA GLN A 162 -0.36 -1.55 -17.01
C GLN A 162 -0.48 -3.01 -17.42
N LEU A 163 -1.16 -3.26 -18.54
CA LEU A 163 -1.02 -4.52 -19.25
C LEU A 163 0.25 -4.46 -20.09
N ALA A 164 1.21 -5.36 -19.84
CA ALA A 164 2.50 -5.36 -20.51
C ALA A 164 2.33 -5.34 -22.05
N PRO A 165 3.12 -4.56 -22.79
CA PRO A 165 3.05 -4.51 -24.26
C PRO A 165 3.27 -5.86 -24.95
N THR A 166 3.90 -6.80 -24.25
CA THR A 166 4.16 -8.17 -24.71
C THR A 166 2.98 -9.12 -24.49
N ALA A 167 1.85 -8.66 -23.94
CA ALA A 167 0.66 -9.48 -23.73
C ALA A 167 0.09 -9.97 -25.07
N THR A 168 -0.08 -11.29 -25.17
CA THR A 168 -0.59 -11.98 -26.36
C THR A 168 -2.12 -11.95 -26.43
N SER A 169 -2.68 -12.10 -27.64
CA SER A 169 -4.13 -11.99 -27.88
C SER A 169 -4.96 -13.10 -27.21
N ASP A 170 -4.36 -14.21 -26.82
CA ASP A 170 -4.97 -15.28 -26.02
C ASP A 170 -5.30 -14.84 -24.58
N ARG A 171 -4.86 -13.65 -24.16
CA ARG A 171 -5.25 -12.99 -22.89
C ARG A 171 -6.46 -12.07 -23.03
N GLN A 172 -7.02 -11.92 -24.23
CA GLN A 172 -8.23 -11.12 -24.42
C GLN A 172 -9.42 -11.71 -23.64
N GLY A 173 -10.17 -10.85 -22.95
CA GLY A 173 -11.34 -11.25 -22.15
C GLY A 173 -11.01 -12.00 -20.85
N GLN A 174 -9.72 -12.15 -20.52
CA GLN A 174 -9.29 -12.71 -19.25
C GLN A 174 -9.38 -11.64 -18.14
N THR A 175 -9.48 -12.09 -16.90
CA THR A 175 -9.66 -11.21 -15.74
C THR A 175 -8.78 -11.67 -14.59
N ALA A 176 -8.28 -10.71 -13.81
CA ALA A 176 -7.54 -10.95 -12.60
C ALA A 176 -7.86 -9.88 -11.56
N ASN A 177 -7.83 -10.27 -10.29
CA ASN A 177 -7.94 -9.35 -9.15
C ASN A 177 -6.56 -9.15 -8.53
N ILE A 178 -6.21 -7.91 -8.22
CA ILE A 178 -4.97 -7.58 -7.52
C ILE A 178 -5.32 -7.00 -6.15
N GLN A 179 -4.65 -7.49 -5.11
CA GLN A 179 -4.72 -6.99 -3.76
C GLN A 179 -3.37 -6.40 -3.37
N TRP A 180 -3.39 -5.18 -2.84
CA TRP A 180 -2.22 -4.50 -2.28
C TRP A 180 -2.37 -4.42 -0.76
N THR A 181 -1.32 -4.79 -0.03
CA THR A 181 -1.26 -4.63 1.43
C THR A 181 -0.16 -3.64 1.77
N PHE A 182 -0.55 -2.57 2.45
CA PHE A 182 0.35 -1.63 3.07
C PHE A 182 0.33 -1.85 4.58
N THR A 183 1.52 -1.97 5.19
CA THR A 183 1.66 -2.14 6.64
C THR A 183 2.25 -0.85 7.20
N ALA A 184 1.54 -0.26 8.16
CA ALA A 184 2.02 0.88 8.93
C ALA A 184 2.61 0.41 10.26
N THR A 185 3.69 1.06 10.70
CA THR A 185 4.39 0.77 11.95
C THR A 185 4.77 2.09 12.60
N SER A 186 4.54 2.20 13.92
CA SER A 186 4.98 3.36 14.68
C SER A 186 6.50 3.40 14.86
N THR A 187 7.04 4.59 15.02
CA THR A 187 8.43 4.81 15.40
C THR A 187 8.47 5.36 16.81
N SER A 188 8.98 4.57 17.76
CA SER A 188 9.24 4.98 19.15
C SER A 188 10.62 5.59 19.30
#